data_AF-A0A378L385-F1
#
_entry.id   AF-A0A378L385-F1
#
_cell.length_a   1.000
_cell.length_b   1.000
_cell.length_c   1.000
_cell.angle_alpha   90.00
_cell.angle_beta   90.00
_cell.angle_gamma   90.00
#
_symmetry.space_group_name_H-M   'P 1'
#
loop_
_entity.id
_entity.type
_entity.pdbx_description
1 polymer ?
#
loop_
_entity_poly.entity_id
_entity_poly.type
_entity_poly.pdbx_seq_one_letter_code
_entity_poly.pdbx_strand_id
1 'polypeptide(L)'
;MNISVLGVDIAKNIFQLHGVDSSGKRVLKQRIEREKLSANIANLPLCTIAMESCRGANYWARVFQCYGHTVKLITRLTHQPLLDSKN
;
A
#
# COMPACT_ATOMS: atom_id res chain seq x y z
N MET A 1 -4.40 10.58 -15.45
CA MET A 1 -4.62 10.77 -14.00
C MET A 1 -3.27 10.91 -13.33
N ASN A 2 -3.03 11.96 -12.55
CA ASN A 2 -1.75 12.14 -11.86
C ASN A 2 -1.88 11.64 -10.42
N ILE A 3 -1.27 10.50 -10.10
CA ILE A 3 -1.25 9.93 -8.74
C ILE A 3 0.10 10.29 -8.14
N SER A 4 0.11 11.06 -7.05
CA SER A 4 1.33 11.40 -6.32
C SER A 4 1.68 10.30 -5.31
N VAL A 5 0.67 9.86 -4.55
CA VAL A 5 0.78 8.87 -3.50
C VAL A 5 -0.32 7.82 -3.67
N LEU A 6 0.07 6.56 -3.60
CA LEU A 6 -0.83 5.40 -3.65
C LEU A 6 -0.73 4.63 -2.33
N GLY A 7 -1.81 4.62 -1.56
CA GLY A 7 -1.99 3.71 -0.44
C GLY A 7 -2.37 2.31 -0.93
N VAL A 8 -1.68 1.29 -0.45
CA VAL A 8 -1.99 -0.12 -0.71
C VAL A 8 -2.25 -0.82 0.62
N ASP A 9 -3.48 -1.25 0.82
CA ASP A 9 -3.84 -2.13 1.94
C ASP A 9 -3.78 -3.59 1.46
N ILE A 10 -2.99 -4.41 2.16
CA ILE A 10 -2.74 -5.81 1.81
C ILE A 10 -3.66 -6.71 2.64
N ALA A 11 -4.65 -7.34 1.98
CA ALA A 11 -5.32 -8.51 2.51
C ALA A 11 -4.93 -9.78 1.72
N LYS A 12 -5.38 -10.96 2.19
CA LYS A 12 -4.87 -12.27 1.74
C LYS A 12 -4.95 -12.46 0.20
N ASN A 13 -6.09 -12.14 -0.39
CA ASN A 13 -6.37 -12.32 -1.82
C ASN A 13 -6.80 -11.02 -2.52
N ILE A 14 -7.00 -9.95 -1.76
CA ILE A 14 -7.62 -8.72 -2.23
C ILE A 14 -6.84 -7.54 -1.67
N PHE A 15 -6.61 -6.55 -2.51
CA PHE A 15 -5.89 -5.34 -2.19
C PHE A 15 -6.82 -4.16 -2.41
N GLN A 16 -6.68 -3.14 -1.55
CA GLN A 16 -7.37 -1.87 -1.74
C GLN A 16 -6.34 -0.81 -2.13
N LEU A 17 -6.57 -0.20 -3.28
CA LEU A 17 -5.78 0.89 -3.82
C LEU A 17 -6.46 2.21 -3.51
N HIS A 18 -5.71 3.15 -2.93
CA HIS A 18 -6.16 4.49 -2.63
C HIS A 18 -5.15 5.51 -3.15
N GLY A 19 -5.41 6.10 -4.31
CA GLY A 19 -4.52 7.09 -4.92
C GLY A 19 -5.01 8.51 -4.68
N VAL A 20 -4.08 9.40 -4.33
CA VAL A 20 -4.29 10.84 -4.21
C VAL A 20 -3.38 11.60 -5.17
N ASP A 21 -3.81 12.77 -5.63
CA ASP A 21 -2.98 13.69 -6.40
C ASP A 21 -2.08 14.56 -5.50
N SER A 22 -1.32 15.49 -6.08
CA SER A 22 -0.45 16.41 -5.34
C SER A 22 -1.22 17.36 -4.41
N SER A 23 -2.52 17.57 -4.64
CA SER A 23 -3.40 18.38 -3.80
C SER A 23 -4.08 17.56 -2.70
N GLY A 24 -3.74 16.28 -2.57
CA GLY A 24 -4.36 15.36 -1.62
C GLY A 24 -5.77 14.93 -2.01
N LYS A 25 -6.26 15.28 -3.20
CA LYS A 25 -7.58 14.85 -3.66
C LYS A 25 -7.50 13.39 -4.09
N ARG A 26 -8.44 12.59 -3.61
CA ARG A 26 -8.58 11.20 -4.03
C ARG A 26 -8.93 11.11 -5.51
N VAL A 27 -8.05 10.47 -6.28
CA VAL A 27 -8.20 10.25 -7.74
C VAL A 27 -8.35 8.76 -8.10
N LEU A 28 -8.00 7.85 -7.18
CA LEU A 28 -8.15 6.42 -7.37
C LEU A 28 -8.70 5.77 -6.09
N LYS A 29 -9.72 4.93 -6.24
CA LYS A 29 -10.23 4.04 -5.20
C LYS A 29 -10.67 2.74 -5.85
N GLN A 30 -9.89 1.68 -5.69
CA GLN A 30 -10.16 0.42 -6.39
C GLN A 30 -9.81 -0.78 -5.52
N ARG A 31 -10.67 -1.80 -5.60
CA ARG A 31 -10.41 -3.15 -5.06
C ARG A 31 -9.84 -4.01 -6.18
N ILE A 32 -8.72 -4.69 -5.92
CA ILE A 32 -8.05 -5.51 -6.92
C ILE A 32 -7.62 -6.86 -6.35
N GLU A 33 -7.69 -7.90 -7.16
CA GLU A 33 -7.23 -9.24 -6.81
C GLU A 33 -5.70 -9.33 -6.89
N ARG A 34 -5.12 -10.28 -6.15
CA ARG A 34 -3.67 -10.48 -6.06
C ARG A 34 -3.01 -10.64 -7.43
N GLU A 35 -3.65 -11.39 -8.31
CA GLU A 35 -3.15 -11.75 -9.64
C GLU A 35 -3.08 -10.53 -10.57
N LYS A 36 -3.94 -9.52 -10.34
CA LYS A 36 -4.02 -8.31 -11.17
C LYS A 36 -3.21 -7.15 -10.61
N LEU A 37 -2.75 -7.24 -9.35
CA LEU A 37 -2.07 -6.14 -8.66
C LEU A 37 -0.78 -5.71 -9.37
N SER A 38 0.12 -6.65 -9.70
CA SER A 38 1.40 -6.32 -10.34
C SER A 38 1.21 -5.60 -11.67
N ALA A 39 0.35 -6.16 -12.53
CA ALA A 39 0.04 -5.58 -13.83
C ALA A 39 -0.63 -4.20 -13.70
N ASN A 40 -1.49 -4.00 -12.70
CA ASN A 40 -2.13 -2.70 -12.49
C ASN A 40 -1.10 -1.64 -12.07
N ILE A 41 -0.24 -1.95 -11.09
CA ILE A 41 0.81 -1.04 -10.64
C ILE A 41 1.80 -0.72 -11.76
N ALA A 42 2.21 -1.70 -12.57
CA ALA A 42 3.11 -1.49 -13.70
C ALA A 42 2.56 -0.52 -14.76
N ASN A 43 1.24 -0.36 -14.86
CA ASN A 43 0.58 0.56 -15.78
C ASN A 43 0.31 1.95 -15.16
N LEU A 44 0.60 2.16 -13.87
CA LEU A 44 0.46 3.46 -13.23
C LEU A 44 1.66 4.36 -13.55
N PRO A 45 1.46 5.69 -13.60
CA PRO A 45 2.58 6.61 -13.60
C PRO A 45 3.42 6.43 -12.32
N LEU A 46 4.72 6.72 -12.42
CA LEU A 46 5.64 6.67 -11.30
C LEU A 46 5.10 7.51 -10.14
N CYS A 47 4.97 6.88 -8.97
CA CYS A 47 4.37 7.47 -7.79
C CYS A 47 4.97 6.87 -6.52
N THR A 48 4.71 7.51 -5.38
CA THR A 48 5.08 6.96 -4.08
C THR A 48 4.02 5.97 -3.62
N ILE A 49 4.39 4.74 -3.34
CA ILE A 49 3.49 3.71 -2.82
C ILE A 49 3.70 3.58 -1.30
N ALA A 50 2.67 3.93 -0.54
CA ALA A 50 2.63 3.74 0.90
C ALA A 50 1.89 2.42 1.21
N MET A 51 2.54 1.53 1.96
CA MET A 51 2.01 0.21 2.24
C MET A 51 2.28 -0.18 3.67
N GLU A 52 1.31 -0.78 4.33
CA GLU A 52 1.49 -1.26 5.68
C GLU A 52 2.41 -2.49 5.71
N SER A 53 3.35 -2.52 6.65
CA SER A 53 4.26 -3.65 6.85
C SER A 53 3.49 -4.84 7.42
N CYS A 54 3.30 -5.85 6.58
CA CYS A 54 2.64 -7.11 6.92
C CYS A 54 3.40 -8.32 6.35
N ARG A 55 2.94 -9.54 6.64
CA ARG A 55 3.49 -10.79 6.10
C ARG A 55 3.23 -10.86 4.59
N GLY A 56 4.09 -10.24 3.80
CA GLY A 56 3.98 -10.11 2.34
C GLY A 56 4.37 -8.74 1.79
N ALA A 57 4.43 -7.71 2.64
CA ALA A 57 4.74 -6.34 2.23
C ALA A 57 6.13 -6.21 1.60
N ASN A 58 7.14 -6.90 2.14
CA ASN A 58 8.50 -6.87 1.58
C ASN A 58 8.59 -7.44 0.16
N TYR A 59 7.82 -8.49 -0.15
CA TYR A 59 7.76 -9.04 -1.51
C TYR A 59 7.19 -8.00 -2.47
N TRP A 60 6.05 -7.41 -2.11
CA TRP A 60 5.39 -6.40 -2.94
C TRP A 60 6.22 -5.13 -3.10
N ALA A 61 6.92 -4.70 -2.04
CA ALA A 61 7.82 -3.55 -2.13
C ALA A 61 8.89 -3.75 -3.20
N ARG A 62 9.52 -4.93 -3.25
CA ARG A 62 10.52 -5.25 -4.28
C ARG A 62 9.91 -5.24 -5.68
N VAL A 63 8.74 -5.86 -5.85
CA VAL A 63 8.02 -5.89 -7.14
C VAL A 63 7.73 -4.46 -7.63
N PHE A 64 7.19 -3.61 -6.76
CA PHE A 64 6.84 -2.24 -7.13
C PHE A 64 8.07 -1.36 -7.39
N GLN A 65 9.16 -1.56 -6.64
CA GLN A 65 10.44 -0.90 -6.89
C GLN A 65 11.03 -1.30 -8.25
N CYS A 66 10.85 -2.55 -8.70
CA CYS A 66 11.29 -2.99 -10.03
C CYS A 66 10.55 -2.26 -11.16
N TYR A 67 9.33 -1.77 -10.92
CA TYR A 67 8.59 -0.91 -11.85
C TYR A 67 8.95 0.57 -11.73
N GLY A 68 9.91 0.94 -10.87
CA GLY A 68 10.39 2.31 -10.69
C GLY A 68 9.65 3.12 -9.63
N HIS A 69 8.69 2.53 -8.90
CA HIS A 69 7.99 3.24 -7.84
C HIS A 69 8.85 3.41 -6.59
N THR A 70 8.67 4.53 -5.90
CA THR A 70 9.22 4.71 -4.55
C THR A 70 8.29 4.06 -3.55
N VAL A 71 8.74 3.06 -2.80
CA VAL A 71 7.91 2.35 -1.82
C VAL A 71 8.27 2.76 -0.39
N LYS A 72 7.28 3.12 0.40
CA LYS A 72 7.38 3.39 1.85
C LYS A 72 6.59 2.37 2.63
N LEU A 73 7.29 1.51 3.37
CA LEU A 73 6.68 0.57 4.31
C LEU A 73 6.41 1.27 5.64
N ILE A 74 5.16 1.29 6.06
CA ILE A 74 4.72 1.88 7.33
C ILE A 74 4.46 0.76 8.31
N THR A 75 5.19 0.73 9.42
CA THR A 75 4.92 -0.23 10.50
C THR A 75 3.59 0.12 11.15
N ARG A 76 2.71 -0.88 11.33
CA ARG A 76 1.53 -0.72 12.18
C ARG A 76 2.01 -0.31 13.56
N LEU A 77 1.67 0.91 14.00
CA LEU A 77 1.84 1.26 15.40
C LEU A 77 1.00 0.28 16.20
N THR A 78 1.68 -0.67 16.85
CA THR A 78 1.05 -1.59 17.76
C THR A 78 0.63 -0.72 18.95
N HIS A 79 -0.67 -0.44 19.09
CA HIS A 79 -1.15 0.08 20.37
C HIS A 79 -0.74 -0.96 21.41
N GLN A 80 0.17 -0.58 22.29
CA GLN A 80 0.57 -1.38 23.44
C GLN A 80 -0.72 -1.81 24.17
N PRO A 81 -0.93 -3.10 24.47
CA PRO A 81 -2.06 -3.49 25.29
C PRO A 81 -1.80 -2.95 26.70
N LEU A 82 -2.38 -1.78 26.99
CA LEU A 82 -2.58 -1.26 28.33
C LEU A 82 -3.82 -1.94 28.92
N LEU A 83 -3.80 -3.26 29.12
CA LEU A 83 -4.73 -3.93 30.03
C LEU A 83 -4.12 -5.24 30.59
N ASP A 84 -4.15 -5.28 31.93
CA ASP A 84 -4.22 -6.43 32.85
C ASP A 84 -2.96 -7.26 33.11
N SER A 85 -2.12 -6.76 34.04
CA SER A 85 -1.59 -7.65 35.08
C SER A 85 -2.36 -7.40 36.37
N LYS A 86 -3.26 -8.34 36.67
CA LYS A 86 -3.74 -8.59 38.04
C LYS A 86 -2.55 -8.66 38.99
N ASN A 87 -2.64 -7.93 40.11
CA ASN A 87 -2.18 -8.36 41.43
C ASN A 87 -3.05 -7.68 42.47
#